data_AF-A0A3D5ZHL1-F1
#
_entry.id   AF-A0A3D5ZHL1-F1
#
_cell.length_a   1.000
_cell.length_b   1.000
_cell.length_c   1.000
_cell.angle_alpha   90.00
_cell.angle_beta   90.00
_cell.angle_gamma   90.00
#
_symmetry.space_group_name_H-M   'P 1'
#
loop_
_entity.id
_entity.type
_entity.pdbx_description
1 polymer ?
#
loop_
_entity_poly.entity_id
_entity_poly.type
_entity_poly.pdbx_seq_one_letter_code
_entity_poly.pdbx_strand_id
1 'polypeptide(L)' 'LGAVALTLKPGEEITRDYKFSSQTKFLGILVGYRDIANAKWREVVAVESEDSNDVVVTVDALSVSVAVDDSWF' A
#
# COMPACT_ATOMS: atom_id res chain seq x y z
N LEU A 1 -2.67 -15.69 3.99
CA LEU A 1 -2.29 -14.72 2.94
C LEU A 1 -3.58 -14.23 2.30
N GLY A 2 -3.92 -12.96 2.49
CA GLY A 2 -5.08 -12.34 1.86
C GLY A 2 -4.63 -11.35 0.79
N ALA A 3 -5.44 -11.16 -0.24
CA ALA A 3 -5.25 -10.12 -1.24
C ALA A 3 -6.52 -9.28 -1.32
N VAL A 4 -6.36 -7.96 -1.42
CA VAL A 4 -7.47 -7.03 -1.62
C VAL A 4 -7.18 -6.24 -2.89
N ALA A 5 -8.22 -6.02 -3.69
CA ALA A 5 -8.16 -5.20 -4.89
C ALA A 5 -9.08 -4.00 -4.75
N LEU A 6 -8.64 -2.85 -5.23
CA LEU A 6 -9.39 -1.61 -5.26
C LEU A 6 -9.12 -0.87 -6.58
N THR A 7 -10.01 0.06 -6.93
CA THR A 7 -9.90 0.92 -8.11
C THR A 7 -9.92 2.37 -7.66
N LEU A 8 -9.04 3.18 -8.23
CA LEU A 8 -8.91 4.61 -7.96
C LEU A 8 -9.13 5.39 -9.24
N LYS A 9 -9.80 6.54 -9.12
CA LYS A 9 -9.86 7.57 -10.16
C LYS A 9 -8.72 8.59 -9.96
N PRO A 10 -8.30 9.30 -11.01
CA PRO A 10 -7.33 10.38 -10.86
C PRO A 10 -7.80 11.44 -9.86
N GLY A 11 -6.95 11.77 -8.89
CA GLY A 11 -7.24 12.72 -7.81
C GLY A 11 -8.15 12.18 -6.70
N GLU A 12 -8.53 10.91 -6.74
CA GLU A 12 -9.32 10.28 -5.67
C GLU A 12 -8.42 9.92 -4.48
N GLU A 13 -8.91 10.25 -3.29
CA GLU A 13 -8.33 9.83 -2.02
C GLU A 13 -9.33 8.90 -1.32
N ILE A 14 -8.85 7.74 -0.87
CA ILE A 14 -9.67 6.78 -0.12
C ILE A 14 -8.91 6.31 1.12
N THR A 15 -9.65 6.13 2.21
CA THR A 15 -9.16 5.50 3.45
C THR A 15 -9.92 4.20 3.67
N ARG A 16 -9.21 3.12 4.02
CA ARG A 16 -9.79 1.79 4.23
C ARG A 16 -9.06 1.07 5.36
N ASP A 17 -9.84 0.49 6.26
CA ASP A 17 -9.32 -0.38 7.31
C ASP A 17 -9.33 -1.84 6.86
N TYR A 18 -8.18 -2.50 6.97
CA TYR A 18 -8.03 -3.91 6.66
C TYR A 18 -7.55 -4.68 7.87
N LYS A 19 -8.12 -5.87 8.08
CA LYS A 19 -7.66 -6.82 9.09
C LYS A 19 -6.83 -7.90 8.42
N PHE A 20 -5.54 -7.92 8.72
CA PHE A 20 -4.63 -8.98 8.30
C PHE A 20 -4.39 -9.97 9.44
N SER A 21 -3.73 -11.10 9.13
CA SER A 21 -3.28 -12.03 10.17
C SER A 21 -2.29 -11.33 11.10
N SER A 22 -2.33 -11.66 12.39
CA SER A 22 -1.35 -11.20 13.40
C SER A 22 0.10 -11.54 13.04
N GLN A 23 0.34 -12.52 12.16
CA GLN A 23 1.67 -12.91 11.72
C GLN A 23 2.17 -12.12 10.49
N THR A 24 1.37 -11.17 10.00
CA THR A 24 1.75 -10.34 8.84
C THR A 24 2.86 -9.38 9.25
N LYS A 25 3.99 -9.45 8.54
CA LYS A 25 5.16 -8.59 8.73
C LYS A 25 5.46 -7.70 7.54
N PHE A 26 4.81 -7.97 6.42
CA PHE A 26 5.05 -7.27 5.17
C PHE A 26 3.74 -7.07 4.43
N LEU A 27 3.58 -5.88 3.85
CA LEU A 27 2.53 -5.58 2.89
C LEU A 27 3.15 -5.35 1.52
N GLY A 28 2.62 -6.05 0.51
CA GLY A 28 2.96 -5.83 -0.89
C GLY A 28 1.88 -4.98 -1.55
N ILE A 29 2.27 -3.86 -2.13
CA ILE A 29 1.40 -2.97 -2.90
C ILE A 29 1.76 -3.11 -4.38
N LEU A 30 0.76 -3.39 -5.22
CA LEU A 30 0.91 -3.56 -6.66
C LEU A 30 -0.08 -2.64 -7.37
N VAL A 31 0.39 -1.88 -8.36
CA VAL A 31 -0.45 -0.95 -9.15
C VAL A 31 -0.42 -1.35 -10.62
N GLY A 32 -1.62 -1.45 -11.22
CA GLY A 32 -1.81 -1.81 -12.62
C GLY A 32 -1.61 -0.63 -13.59
N TYR A 33 -0.38 -0.14 -13.75
CA TYR A 33 -0.06 0.88 -14.74
C TYR A 33 -0.17 0.37 -16.18
N ARG A 34 -0.62 1.24 -17.09
CA ARG A 34 -0.64 0.94 -18.54
C ARG A 34 0.77 0.77 -19.10
N ASP A 35 1.69 1.65 -18.71
CA ASP A 35 3.11 1.57 -19.09
C ASP A 35 3.94 0.96 -17.96
N ILE A 36 3.71 -0.33 -17.73
CA ILE A 36 4.34 -1.05 -16.60
C ILE A 36 5.86 -1.17 -16.73
N ALA A 37 6.39 -1.13 -17.96
CA ALA A 37 7.81 -1.28 -18.24
C ALA A 37 8.62 -0.06 -17.75
N ASN A 38 8.03 1.13 -17.81
CA ASN A 38 8.66 2.37 -17.35
C ASN A 38 8.17 2.80 -15.96
N ALA A 39 7.21 2.08 -15.37
CA ALA A 39 6.65 2.42 -14.08
C ALA A 39 7.35 1.71 -12.92
N LYS A 40 7.45 2.41 -11.79
CA LYS A 40 7.67 1.77 -10.49
C LYS A 40 6.32 1.26 -9.98
N TRP A 41 5.97 0.04 -10.34
CA TRP A 41 4.61 -0.50 -10.16
C TRP A 41 4.39 -1.30 -8.87
N ARG A 42 5.43 -1.53 -8.07
CA ARG A 42 5.34 -2.29 -6.82
C ARG A 42 6.15 -1.67 -5.70
N GLU A 43 5.65 -1.87 -4.49
CA GLU A 43 6.35 -1.60 -3.24
C GLU A 43 6.11 -2.70 -2.23
N VAL A 44 7.09 -2.93 -1.36
CA VAL A 44 6.96 -3.83 -0.22
C VAL A 44 7.41 -3.09 1.02
N VAL A 45 6.53 -3.01 2.01
CA VAL A 45 6.82 -2.33 3.27
C VAL A 45 6.71 -3.29 4.44
N ALA A 46 7.58 -3.13 5.41
CA ALA A 46 7.48 -3.82 6.68
C ALA A 46 6.36 -3.19 7.51
N VAL A 47 5.65 -4.01 8.28
CA VAL A 47 4.61 -3.58 9.22
C VAL A 47 4.83 -4.26 10.56
N GLU A 48 4.42 -3.59 11.62
CA GLU A 48 4.42 -4.15 12.96
C GLU A 48 3.31 -5.18 13.09
N SER A 49 3.70 -6.42 13.40
CA SER A 49 2.75 -7.49 13.67
C SER A 49 1.97 -7.19 14.95
N GLU A 50 0.68 -7.52 14.95
CA GLU A 50 -0.21 -7.36 16.12
C GLU A 50 -0.55 -5.90 16.49
N ASP A 51 -0.05 -4.91 15.75
CA ASP A 51 -0.38 -3.50 15.92
C ASP A 51 -1.15 -2.89 14.72
N SER A 52 -1.78 -1.75 14.94
CA SER A 52 -2.35 -0.90 13.89
C SER A 52 -1.22 -0.17 13.18
N ASN A 53 -1.16 -0.32 11.86
CA ASN A 53 -0.17 0.35 11.02
C ASN A 53 -0.90 1.35 10.12
N ASP A 54 -0.58 2.63 10.24
CA ASP A 54 -1.09 3.66 9.34
C ASP A 54 -0.22 3.70 8.09
N VAL A 55 -0.79 3.24 6.97
CA VAL A 55 -0.08 3.10 5.71
C VAL A 55 -0.64 4.07 4.67
N VAL A 56 0.19 5.01 4.24
CA VAL A 56 -0.13 5.96 3.19
C VAL A 56 0.46 5.44 1.87
N VAL A 57 -0.41 5.22 0.89
CA VAL A 57 -0.02 4.81 -0.46
C VAL A 57 -0.28 5.95 -1.42
N THR A 58 0.78 6.47 -2.04
CA THR A 58 0.68 7.51 -3.07
C THR A 58 0.86 6.89 -4.45
N VAL A 59 -0.10 7.14 -5.33
CA VAL A 59 -0.13 6.63 -6.70
C VAL A 59 0.01 7.80 -7.67
N ASP A 60 1.21 7.97 -8.22
CA ASP A 60 1.51 8.96 -9.26
C ASP A 60 1.34 8.36 -10.66
N ALA A 61 1.60 9.15 -11.71
CA ALA A 61 1.39 8.75 -13.10
C ALA A 61 2.16 7.47 -13.53
N LEU A 62 3.36 7.24 -12.99
CA LEU A 62 4.23 6.09 -13.31
C LEU A 62 4.97 5.53 -12.07
N SER A 63 4.49 5.84 -10.86
CA SER A 63 5.15 5.34 -9.65
C SER A 63 4.19 5.20 -8.48
N VAL A 64 4.36 4.12 -7.73
CA VAL A 64 3.79 3.98 -6.39
C VAL A 64 4.87 4.22 -5.33
N SER A 65 4.51 4.91 -4.27
CA SER A 65 5.30 5.02 -3.04
C SER A 65 4.42 4.68 -1.85
N VAL A 66 5.06 4.16 -0.81
CA VAL A 66 4.39 3.75 0.43
C VAL A 66 5.17 4.33 1.60
N ALA A 67 4.46 4.98 2.50
CA ALA A 67 4.97 5.41 3.79
C ALA A 67 4.16 4.70 4.88
N VAL A 68 4.86 4.18 5.89
CA VAL A 68 4.23 3.74 7.14
C VAL A 68 4.49 4.86 8.12
N ASP A 69 3.41 5.48 8.60
CA ASP A 69 3.52 6.43 9.69
C ASP A 69 3.59 5.64 11.00
N ASP A 70 4.77 5.67 11.60
CA ASP A 70 5.09 5.00 12.86
C ASP A 70 5.09 6.04 13.99
N SER A 71 4.07 6.93 13.99
CA SER A 71 3.96 8.06 14.90
C SER A 71 3.50 7.63 16.30
N TRP A 72 4.32 6.79 16.94
CA TRP A 72 4.30 6.52 18.38
C TRP A 72 5.71 6.72 18.98
N PHE A 73 6.30 7.90 18.76
CA PHE A 73 7.41 8.45 19.57
C PHE A 73 7.07 9.83 20.13
#